data_AF-A0A950E409-F1
#
_entry.id   AF-A0A950E409-F1
#
_cell.length_a   1.000
_cell.length_b   1.000
_cell.length_c   1.000
_cell.angle_alpha   90.00
_cell.angle_beta   90.00
_cell.angle_gamma   90.00
#
_symmetry.space_group_name_H-M   'P 1'
#
loop_
_entity.id
_entity.type
_entity.pdbx_description
1 polymer ?
#
loop_
_entity_poly.entity_id
_entity_poly.type
_entity_poly.pdbx_seq_one_letter_code
_entity_poly.pdbx_strand_id
1 'polypeptide(L)'
;LVGLYMAIVMDLLIYFGKQHYGSTAVGSSIGLSAFALMLIVSAYECRSVSGSVLTVHTFDNAKMNSTAAAELLLAVMITEMDLFNRLLKTTPLTSPQFGLSVASAVLLLILWEIGKLIARRR
;
A
#
# COMPACT_ATOMS: atom_id res chain seq x y z
N LEU A 1 5.41 2.93 14.22
CA LEU A 1 4.25 3.75 13.76
C LEU A 1 3.61 3.18 12.49
N VAL A 2 4.40 2.81 11.47
CA VAL A 2 3.89 2.27 10.19
C VAL A 2 2.96 1.08 10.35
N GLY A 3 3.32 0.08 11.17
CA GLY A 3 2.46 -1.09 11.40
C GLY A 3 1.09 -0.76 12.04
N LEU A 4 1.04 0.23 12.94
CA LEU A 4 -0.22 0.68 13.53
C LEU A 4 -1.10 1.36 12.49
N TYR A 5 -0.51 2.22 11.65
CA TYR A 5 -1.22 2.85 10.54
C TYR A 5 -1.79 1.79 9.57
N MET A 6 -0.96 0.81 9.17
CA MET A 6 -1.39 -0.26 8.27
C MET A 6 -2.58 -1.04 8.85
N ALA A 7 -2.54 -1.37 10.15
CA ALA A 7 -3.63 -2.08 10.82
C ALA A 7 -4.94 -1.26 10.82
N ILE A 8 -4.88 0.02 11.20
CA ILE A 8 -6.05 0.90 11.22
C ILE A 8 -6.65 1.05 9.82
N VAL A 9 -5.82 1.29 8.81
CA VAL A 9 -6.28 1.48 7.44
C VAL A 9 -6.89 0.20 6.87
N MET A 10 -6.31 -0.97 7.14
CA MET A 10 -6.88 -2.25 6.72
C MET A 10 -8.26 -2.49 7.36
N ASP A 11 -8.41 -2.27 8.66
CA ASP A 11 -9.70 -2.40 9.33
C ASP A 11 -10.75 -1.43 8.77
N LEU A 12 -10.35 -0.17 8.51
CA LEU A 12 -11.23 0.82 7.89
C LEU A 12 -11.67 0.41 6.48
N LEU A 13 -10.76 -0.11 5.65
CA LEU A 13 -11.09 -0.55 4.29
C LEU A 13 -12.00 -1.79 4.30
N ILE A 14 -11.79 -2.73 5.23
CA ILE A 14 -12.66 -3.89 5.38
C ILE A 14 -14.05 -3.44 5.85
N TYR A 15 -14.12 -2.55 6.83
CA TYR A 15 -15.38 -1.98 7.32
C TYR A 15 -16.12 -1.20 6.23
N PHE A 16 -15.41 -0.35 5.49
CA PHE A 16 -15.94 0.41 4.36
C PHE A 16 -16.43 -0.53 3.26
N GLY A 17 -15.65 -1.57 2.94
CA GLY A 17 -16.03 -2.63 2.00
C GLY A 17 -17.36 -3.30 2.36
N LYS A 18 -17.53 -3.60 3.64
CA LYS A 18 -18.76 -4.21 4.18
C LYS A 18 -19.96 -3.26 4.10
N GLN A 19 -19.79 -1.99 4.45
CA GLN A 19 -20.88 -0.99 4.47
C GLN A 19 -21.29 -0.53 3.07
N HIS A 20 -20.33 -0.18 2.21
CA HIS A 20 -20.63 0.41 0.90
C HIS A 20 -20.90 -0.62 -0.19
N TYR A 21 -20.23 -1.77 -0.18
CA TYR A 21 -20.34 -2.79 -1.23
C TYR A 21 -21.11 -4.04 -0.79
N GLY A 22 -21.54 -4.12 0.47
CA GLY A 22 -22.32 -5.23 1.02
C GLY A 22 -21.57 -6.57 1.06
N SER A 23 -20.26 -6.59 0.78
CA SER A 23 -19.44 -7.79 0.67
C SER A 23 -18.14 -7.63 1.43
N THR A 24 -17.92 -8.52 2.40
CA THR A 24 -16.66 -8.58 3.16
C THR A 24 -15.49 -9.01 2.28
N ALA A 25 -15.74 -9.82 1.24
CA ALA A 25 -14.69 -10.26 0.32
C ALA A 25 -14.09 -9.10 -0.48
N VAL A 26 -14.94 -8.13 -0.90
CA VAL A 26 -14.48 -6.91 -1.58
C VAL A 26 -13.60 -6.08 -0.63
N GLY A 27 -14.06 -5.85 0.60
CA GLY A 27 -13.30 -5.12 1.61
C GLY A 27 -11.94 -5.74 1.92
N SER A 28 -11.90 -7.06 2.11
CA SER A 28 -10.64 -7.80 2.33
C SER A 28 -9.71 -7.75 1.13
N SER A 29 -10.24 -7.75 -0.09
CA SER A 29 -9.44 -7.64 -1.33
C SER A 29 -8.82 -6.25 -1.47
N ILE A 30 -9.60 -5.19 -1.20
CA ILE A 30 -9.11 -3.81 -1.15
C ILE A 30 -8.02 -3.68 -0.07
N GLY A 31 -8.27 -4.23 1.12
CA GLY A 31 -7.34 -4.21 2.24
C GLY A 31 -6.02 -4.92 1.96
N LEU A 32 -6.07 -6.12 1.38
CA LEU A 32 -4.87 -6.88 0.97
C LEU A 32 -4.03 -6.10 -0.04
N SER A 33 -4.68 -5.53 -1.06
CA SER A 33 -4.00 -4.75 -2.10
C SER A 33 -3.40 -3.47 -1.52
N ALA A 34 -4.12 -2.79 -0.63
CA ALA A 34 -3.63 -1.61 0.08
C ALA A 34 -2.39 -1.94 0.91
N PHE A 35 -2.42 -3.09 1.61
CA PHE A 35 -1.30 -3.55 2.43
C PHE A 35 -0.04 -3.82 1.60
N ALA A 36 -0.17 -4.52 0.47
CA ALA A 36 0.95 -4.75 -0.45
C ALA A 36 1.57 -3.43 -0.94
N LEU A 37 0.76 -2.46 -1.35
CA LEU A 37 1.24 -1.15 -1.78
C LEU A 37 1.88 -0.35 -0.64
N MET A 38 1.32 -0.43 0.57
CA MET A 38 1.90 0.19 1.76
C MET A 38 3.26 -0.43 2.15
N LEU A 39 3.47 -1.72 1.90
CA LEU A 39 4.77 -2.38 2.13
C LEU A 39 5.84 -1.85 1.17
N ILE A 40 5.51 -1.68 -0.11
CA ILE A 40 6.42 -1.07 -1.10
C ILE A 40 6.84 0.33 -0.62
N VAL A 41 5.85 1.15 -0.24
CA VAL A 41 6.09 2.49 0.33
C VAL A 41 6.99 2.42 1.56
N SER A 42 6.69 1.52 2.50
CA SER A 42 7.47 1.35 3.72
C SER A 42 8.89 0.90 3.44
N ALA A 43 9.12 0.07 2.42
CA ALA A 43 10.46 -0.38 2.04
C ALA A 43 11.33 0.79 1.56
N TYR A 44 10.75 1.70 0.77
CA TYR A 44 11.43 2.93 0.36
C TYR A 44 11.70 3.86 1.55
N GLU A 45 10.75 4.00 2.47
CA GLU A 45 10.90 4.87 3.63
C GLU A 45 11.94 4.37 4.63
N CYS A 46 12.06 3.06 4.82
CA CYS A 46 13.08 2.47 5.68
C CYS A 46 14.52 2.72 5.19
N ARG A 47 14.72 3.12 3.92
CA ARG A 47 16.05 3.37 3.38
C ARG A 47 16.72 4.61 3.95
N SER A 48 15.96 5.62 4.35
CA SER A 48 16.53 6.85 4.88
C SER A 48 15.71 7.43 6.01
N VAL A 49 16.31 7.47 7.20
CA VAL A 49 15.71 8.04 8.41
C VAL A 49 15.52 9.56 8.27
N SER A 50 16.37 10.24 7.49
CA SER A 50 16.39 11.70 7.38
C SER A 50 16.20 12.22 5.96
N GLY A 51 16.38 11.39 4.92
CA GLY A 51 16.20 11.74 3.51
C GLY A 51 14.74 11.73 3.07
N SER A 52 14.39 12.59 2.12
CA SER A 52 13.03 12.59 1.56
C SER A 52 12.95 11.52 0.49
N VAL A 53 11.88 10.73 0.46
CA VAL A 53 11.65 9.73 -0.59
C VAL A 53 11.42 10.42 -1.93
N LEU A 54 10.97 11.69 -1.91
CA LEU A 54 10.84 12.56 -3.09
C LEU A 54 12.18 13.05 -3.67
N THR A 55 13.33 12.79 -3.03
CA THR A 55 14.64 13.12 -3.61
C THR A 55 15.19 12.00 -4.48
N VAL A 56 15.89 12.38 -5.56
CA VAL A 56 16.41 11.48 -6.62
C VAL A 56 17.30 10.35 -6.07
N HIS A 57 17.95 10.57 -4.92
CA HIS A 57 18.77 9.56 -4.23
C HIS A 57 18.01 8.30 -3.79
N THR A 58 16.68 8.36 -3.68
CA THR A 58 15.83 7.21 -3.36
C THR A 58 15.90 6.13 -4.44
N PHE A 59 16.12 6.52 -5.70
CA PHE A 59 16.15 5.60 -6.84
C PHE A 59 17.56 5.14 -7.23
N ASP A 60 18.58 5.49 -6.44
CA ASP A 60 19.99 5.26 -6.77
C ASP A 60 20.44 3.78 -6.67
N ASN A 61 19.52 2.86 -6.35
CA ASN A 61 19.81 1.42 -6.28
C ASN A 61 18.90 0.64 -7.24
N ALA A 62 19.48 0.21 -8.36
CA ALA A 62 18.79 -0.55 -9.40
C ALA A 62 18.16 -1.86 -8.88
N LYS A 63 18.80 -2.54 -7.92
CA LYS A 63 18.24 -3.77 -7.33
C LYS A 63 16.97 -3.48 -6.54
N MET A 64 16.97 -2.43 -5.74
CA MET A 64 15.80 -2.05 -4.94
C MET A 64 14.63 -1.59 -5.83
N ASN A 65 14.92 -0.80 -6.86
CA ASN A 65 13.91 -0.38 -7.83
C ASN A 65 13.32 -1.58 -8.59
N SER A 66 14.17 -2.56 -8.94
CA SER A 66 13.71 -3.82 -9.55
C SER A 66 12.82 -4.64 -8.62
N THR A 67 13.16 -4.73 -7.32
CA THR A 67 12.32 -5.43 -6.34
C THR A 67 10.98 -4.74 -6.17
N ALA A 68 10.96 -3.42 -6.03
CA ALA A 68 9.72 -2.66 -5.90
C ALA A 68 8.84 -2.76 -7.16
N ALA A 69 9.44 -2.76 -8.35
CA ALA A 69 8.72 -2.97 -9.59
C ALA A 69 8.12 -4.40 -9.65
N ALA A 70 8.87 -5.41 -9.23
CA ALA A 70 8.36 -6.77 -9.12
C ALA A 70 7.23 -6.89 -8.10
N GLU A 71 7.35 -6.25 -6.92
CA GLU A 71 6.29 -6.21 -5.92
C GLU A 71 5.04 -5.48 -6.43
N LEU A 72 5.19 -4.39 -7.17
CA LEU A 72 4.07 -3.66 -7.76
C LEU A 72 3.35 -4.50 -8.82
N LEU A 73 4.10 -5.21 -9.67
CA LEU A 73 3.53 -6.17 -10.62
C LEU A 73 2.81 -7.30 -9.90
N LEU A 74 3.39 -7.85 -8.83
CA LEU A 74 2.75 -8.89 -8.02
C LEU A 74 1.48 -8.37 -7.34
N ALA A 75 1.47 -7.13 -6.83
CA ALA A 75 0.30 -6.52 -6.22
C ALA A 75 -0.86 -6.40 -7.22
N VAL A 76 -0.58 -6.05 -8.47
CA VAL A 76 -1.58 -6.02 -9.56
C VAL A 76 -1.99 -7.45 -9.97
N MET A 77 -1.04 -8.39 -10.05
CA MET A 77 -1.36 -9.79 -10.40
C MET A 77 -2.26 -10.45 -9.35
N ILE A 78 -2.11 -10.13 -8.07
CA ILE A 78 -2.96 -10.68 -7.00
C ILE A 78 -4.43 -10.33 -7.20
N THR A 79 -4.74 -9.17 -7.76
CA THR A 79 -6.14 -8.73 -7.97
C THR A 79 -6.75 -9.30 -9.24
N GLU A 80 -5.93 -9.50 -10.28
CA GLU A 80 -6.37 -9.95 -11.61
C GLU A 80 -6.38 -11.47 -11.80
N MET A 81 -5.51 -12.21 -11.09
CA MET A 81 -5.39 -13.65 -11.29
C MET A 81 -6.44 -14.43 -10.48
N ASP A 82 -7.27 -15.19 -11.20
CA ASP A 82 -8.30 -16.06 -10.63
C ASP A 82 -7.74 -17.14 -9.67
N LEU A 83 -6.48 -17.55 -9.85
CA LEU A 83 -5.78 -18.46 -8.95
C LEU A 83 -5.63 -17.88 -7.53
N PHE A 84 -5.19 -16.62 -7.43
CA PHE A 84 -5.02 -15.94 -6.14
C PHE A 84 -6.37 -15.59 -5.53
N ASN A 85 -7.34 -15.21 -6.36
CA ASN A 85 -8.73 -15.00 -5.92
C ASN A 85 -9.34 -16.26 -5.29
N ARG A 86 -9.12 -17.44 -5.88
CA ARG A 86 -9.56 -18.72 -5.30
C ARG A 86 -8.81 -19.12 -4.04
N LEU A 87 -7.48 -18.96 -4.01
CA LEU A 87 -6.66 -19.33 -2.85
C LEU A 87 -6.88 -18.42 -1.65
N LEU A 88 -6.96 -17.11 -1.88
CA LEU A 88 -7.06 -16.08 -0.84
C LEU A 88 -8.52 -15.69 -0.53
N LYS A 89 -9.49 -16.29 -1.24
CA LYS A 89 -10.92 -15.92 -1.20
C LYS A 89 -11.13 -14.41 -1.47
N THR A 90 -10.33 -13.85 -2.38
CA THR A 90 -10.46 -12.47 -2.83
C THR A 90 -11.31 -12.39 -4.09
N THR A 91 -11.80 -11.19 -4.38
CA THR A 91 -12.64 -10.90 -5.55
C THR A 91 -11.91 -9.94 -6.49
N PRO A 92 -12.07 -10.09 -7.81
CA PRO A 92 -11.50 -9.13 -8.76
C PRO A 92 -12.03 -7.73 -8.46
N LEU A 93 -11.11 -6.77 -8.42
CA LEU A 93 -11.37 -5.38 -8.05
C LEU A 93 -11.65 -4.55 -9.29
N THR A 94 -12.66 -3.70 -9.22
CA THR A 94 -12.86 -2.67 -10.25
C THR A 94 -11.84 -1.55 -10.09
N SER A 95 -11.53 -0.81 -11.17
CA SER A 95 -10.55 0.29 -11.14
C SER A 95 -10.78 1.31 -10.01
N PRO A 96 -12.03 1.71 -9.66
CA PRO A 96 -12.27 2.60 -8.52
C PRO A 96 -11.92 1.98 -7.16
N GLN A 97 -12.15 0.67 -7.00
CA GLN A 97 -11.84 -0.05 -5.76
C GLN A 97 -10.34 -0.23 -5.58
N PHE A 98 -9.61 -0.51 -6.66
CA PHE A 98 -8.15 -0.50 -6.64
C PHE A 98 -7.60 0.90 -6.32
N GLY A 99 -8.27 1.95 -6.78
CA GLY A 99 -7.94 3.34 -6.45
C GLY A 99 -7.93 3.62 -4.94
N LEU A 100 -8.82 2.99 -4.15
CA LEU A 100 -8.80 3.09 -2.68
C LEU A 100 -7.52 2.47 -2.08
N SER A 101 -7.05 1.36 -2.64
CA SER A 101 -5.81 0.72 -2.23
C SER A 101 -4.59 1.60 -2.51
N VAL A 102 -4.55 2.22 -3.69
CA VAL A 102 -3.50 3.19 -4.06
C VAL A 102 -3.55 4.42 -3.16
N ALA A 103 -4.73 4.98 -2.93
CA ALA A 103 -4.92 6.15 -2.05
C ALA A 103 -4.38 5.89 -0.64
N SER A 104 -4.57 4.69 -0.11
CA SER A 104 -4.08 4.29 1.21
C SER A 104 -2.55 4.31 1.32
N ALA A 105 -1.87 3.84 0.28
CA ALA A 105 -0.41 3.87 0.19
C ALA A 105 0.13 5.29 0.01
N VAL A 106 -0.55 6.11 -0.80
CA VAL A 106 -0.21 7.54 -0.95
C VAL A 106 -0.37 8.28 0.37
N LEU A 107 -1.42 7.99 1.14
CA LEU A 107 -1.66 8.63 2.42
C LEU A 107 -0.60 8.25 3.47
N LEU A 108 -0.05 7.03 3.40
CA LEU A 108 1.11 6.62 4.19
C LEU A 108 2.37 7.43 3.83
N LEU A 109 2.64 7.61 2.53
CA LEU A 109 3.77 8.44 2.05
C LEU A 109 3.67 9.87 2.58
N ILE A 110 2.48 10.49 2.47
CA ILE A 110 2.25 11.86 2.93
C ILE A 110 2.47 11.97 4.43
N LEU A 111 1.88 11.07 5.22
CA LEU A 111 2.01 11.07 6.68
C LEU A 111 3.48 10.97 7.10
N TRP A 112 4.25 10.15 6.39
CA TRP A 112 5.65 9.93 6.71
C TRP A 112 6.55 11.10 6.30
N GLU A 113 6.35 11.70 5.11
CA GLU A 113 7.07 12.92 4.73
C GLU A 113 6.78 14.07 5.71
N ILE A 114 5.53 14.21 6.18
CA ILE A 114 5.19 15.17 7.26
C ILE A 114 5.97 14.84 8.54
N GLY A 115 6.02 13.58 8.95
CA GLY A 115 6.80 13.13 10.11
C GLY A 115 8.28 13.49 10.00
N LYS A 116 8.89 13.26 8.83
CA LYS A 116 10.30 13.63 8.57
C LYS A 116 10.50 15.14 8.57
N LEU A 117 9.58 15.92 8.00
CA LEU A 117 9.65 17.38 8.02
C LEU A 117 9.61 17.95 9.43
N ILE A 118 8.77 17.38 10.31
CA ILE A 118 8.71 17.78 11.73
C ILE A 118 10.02 17.38 12.43
N ALA A 119 10.53 16.17 12.19
CA ALA A 119 11.77 15.70 12.79
C ALA A 119 12.99 16.53 12.37
N ARG A 120 13.02 17.07 11.14
CA ARG A 120 14.09 17.96 10.66
C ARG A 120 14.04 19.37 11.28
N ARG A 121 12.89 19.80 11.79
CA ARG A 121 12.70 21.12 12.41
C ARG A 121 12.99 21.12 13.91
N ARG A 122 13.26 19.96 14.50
CA ARG A 122 13.54 19.78 15.92
C ARG A 122 15.01 19.42 16.13
#